data_AF-A0A535FFE5-F1
#
_entry.id   AF-A0A535FFE5-F1
#
_cell.length_a   1.000
_cell.length_b   1.000
_cell.length_c   1.000
_cell.angle_alpha   90.00
_cell.angle_beta   90.00
_cell.angle_gamma   90.00
#
_symmetry.space_group_name_H-M   'P 1'
#
loop_
_entity.id
_entity.type
_entity.pdbx_description
1 polymer ?
#
loop_
_entity_poly.entity_id
_entity_poly.type
_entity_poly.pdbx_seq_one_letter_code
_entity_poly.pdbx_strand_id
1 'polypeptide(L)'
;MAYAVGCLGAFGAFTGFALPATRLRLWIVTLACGSLQARTRYGDLLTQIQINLALQEEVAHVLEQHFGLSGEERKQCIEQYADDYFARMKWT
;
A
#
# COMPACT_ATOMS: atom_id res chain seq x y z
N MET A 1 4.61 2.52 -10.53
CA MET A 1 3.44 3.30 -10.99
C MET A 1 2.52 3.66 -9.82
N ALA A 2 1.93 2.71 -9.10
CA ALA A 2 1.06 2.97 -7.93
C ALA A 2 1.61 4.01 -6.93
N TYR A 3 2.91 3.94 -6.58
CA TYR A 3 3.54 4.91 -5.67
C TYR A 3 3.45 6.35 -6.18
N ALA A 4 3.85 6.59 -7.43
CA ALA A 4 3.84 7.93 -8.04
C ALA A 4 2.42 8.49 -8.15
N VAL A 5 1.44 7.64 -8.46
CA VAL A 5 0.02 8.03 -8.47
C VAL A 5 -0.45 8.42 -7.06
N GLY A 6 0.02 7.71 -6.04
CA GLY A 6 -0.23 8.04 -4.64
C GLY A 6 0.36 9.40 -4.25
N CYS A 7 1.58 9.72 -4.69
CA CYS A 7 2.18 11.04 -4.49
C CYS A 7 1.36 12.18 -5.10
N LEU A 8 0.59 11.90 -6.16
CA LEU A 8 -0.30 12.87 -6.80
C LEU A 8 -1.70 12.91 -6.15
N GLY A 9 -1.96 12.09 -5.12
CA GLY A 9 -3.28 11.98 -4.48
C GLY A 9 -4.36 11.37 -5.38
N ALA A 10 -4.00 10.78 -6.51
CA ALA A 10 -4.93 10.32 -7.53
C ALA A 10 -5.43 8.88 -7.26
N PHE A 11 -5.96 8.63 -6.06
CA PHE A 11 -6.50 7.32 -5.67
C PHE A 11 -7.61 6.82 -6.61
N GLY A 12 -8.41 7.74 -7.14
CA GLY A 12 -9.48 7.45 -8.11
C GLY A 12 -8.99 6.89 -9.45
N ALA A 13 -7.71 7.08 -9.79
CA ALA A 13 -7.14 6.59 -11.06
C ALA A 13 -7.12 5.06 -11.17
N PHE A 14 -7.30 4.35 -10.05
CA PHE A 14 -7.36 2.90 -10.02
C PHE A 14 -8.79 2.34 -9.90
N THR A 15 -9.81 3.20 -9.91
CA THR A 15 -11.20 2.74 -9.96
C THR A 15 -11.47 2.10 -11.33
N GLY A 16 -11.96 0.85 -11.32
CA GLY A 16 -12.29 0.09 -12.55
C GLY A 16 -11.28 -0.97 -13.00
N PHE A 17 -10.11 -1.10 -12.36
CA PHE A 17 -9.21 -2.22 -12.65
C PHE A 17 -9.62 -3.48 -11.89
N ALA A 18 -9.96 -4.55 -12.63
CA ALA A 18 -10.13 -5.88 -12.06
C ALA A 18 -8.76 -6.53 -11.84
N LEU A 19 -8.16 -6.31 -10.68
CA LEU A 19 -6.88 -6.92 -10.30
C LEU A 19 -7.10 -8.16 -9.44
N PRO A 20 -6.26 -9.20 -9.59
CA PRO A 20 -6.16 -10.27 -8.60
C PRO A 20 -5.90 -9.68 -7.20
N ALA A 21 -6.48 -10.29 -6.17
CA ALA A 21 -6.45 -9.78 -4.79
C ALA A 21 -5.03 -9.39 -4.30
N THR A 22 -4.02 -10.22 -4.59
CA THR A 22 -2.59 -9.95 -4.30
C THR A 22 -2.09 -8.65 -4.94
N ARG A 23 -2.44 -8.40 -6.21
CA ARG A 23 -2.04 -7.16 -6.91
C ARG A 23 -2.75 -5.96 -6.34
N LEU A 24 -4.05 -6.12 -6.05
CA LEU A 24 -4.85 -5.05 -5.49
C LEU A 24 -4.28 -4.60 -4.14
N ARG A 25 -4.04 -5.53 -3.21
CA ARG A 25 -3.43 -5.24 -1.89
C ARG A 25 -2.08 -4.54 -2.01
N LEU A 26 -1.20 -5.07 -2.85
CA LEU A 26 0.10 -4.46 -3.10
C LEU A 26 -0.06 -3.02 -3.60
N TRP A 27 -0.99 -2.76 -4.53
CA TRP A 27 -1.19 -1.44 -5.12
C TRP A 27 -1.78 -0.44 -4.14
N ILE A 28 -2.79 -0.81 -3.36
CA ILE A 28 -3.40 0.10 -2.38
C ILE A 28 -2.41 0.49 -1.27
N VAL A 29 -1.58 -0.44 -0.79
CA VAL A 29 -0.53 -0.13 0.19
C VAL A 29 0.52 0.78 -0.44
N THR A 30 0.95 0.47 -1.68
CA THR A 30 1.92 1.31 -2.40
C THR A 30 1.38 2.72 -2.66
N LEU A 31 0.09 2.86 -2.95
CA LEU A 31 -0.60 4.14 -3.10
C LEU A 31 -0.61 4.94 -1.80
N ALA A 32 -0.96 4.29 -0.68
CA ALA A 32 -0.96 4.90 0.62
C ALA A 32 0.44 5.39 1.03
N CYS A 33 1.48 4.58 0.79
CA CYS A 33 2.86 5.03 1.01
C CYS A 33 3.26 6.20 0.09
N GLY A 34 2.71 6.25 -1.13
CA GLY A 34 2.89 7.36 -2.06
C GLY A 34 2.33 8.67 -1.53
N SER A 35 1.07 8.67 -1.05
CA SER A 35 0.41 9.87 -0.53
C SER A 35 1.08 10.42 0.72
N LEU A 36 1.64 9.53 1.54
CA LEU A 36 2.42 9.90 2.73
C LEU A 36 3.85 10.35 2.41
N GLN A 37 4.28 10.27 1.15
CA GLN A 37 5.67 10.44 0.72
C GLN A 37 6.63 9.57 1.56
N ALA A 38 6.17 8.37 1.95
CA ALA A 38 6.82 7.54 2.95
C ALA A 38 8.26 7.15 2.58
N ARG A 39 8.56 7.01 1.28
CA ARG A 39 9.93 6.71 0.82
C ARG A 39 10.91 7.83 1.15
N THR A 40 10.48 9.08 1.03
CA THR A 40 11.30 10.25 1.36
C THR A 40 11.52 10.37 2.87
N ARG A 41 10.50 9.99 3.67
CA ARG A 41 10.53 10.08 5.14
C ARG A 41 11.26 8.92 5.81
N TYR A 42 11.11 7.71 5.30
CA TYR A 42 11.54 6.47 5.97
C TYR A 42 12.50 5.61 5.15
N GLY A 43 12.71 5.90 3.86
CA GLY A 43 13.61 5.14 2.99
C GLY A 43 12.95 3.90 2.39
N ASP A 44 13.56 2.72 2.62
CA ASP A 44 13.12 1.47 2.01
C ASP A 44 11.73 1.02 2.52
N LEU A 45 10.72 1.07 1.64
CA LEU A 45 9.35 0.78 2.02
C LEU A 45 9.10 -0.70 2.35
N LEU A 46 9.82 -1.62 1.70
CA LEU A 46 9.65 -3.06 1.96
C LEU A 46 9.99 -3.38 3.41
N THR A 47 11.17 -2.93 3.86
CA THR A 47 11.59 -3.10 5.24
C THR A 47 10.71 -2.28 6.19
N GLN A 48 10.50 -1.00 5.91
CA GLN A 48 9.85 -0.09 6.85
C GLN A 48 8.39 -0.46 7.13
N ILE A 49 7.62 -0.93 6.14
CA ILE A 49 6.24 -1.37 6.39
C ILE A 49 6.20 -2.57 7.35
N GLN A 50 7.24 -3.40 7.40
CA GLN A 50 7.27 -4.56 8.30
C GLN A 50 7.65 -4.21 9.73
N ILE A 51 8.51 -3.21 9.94
CA ILE A 51 9.12 -2.96 11.27
C ILE A 51 8.72 -1.63 11.91
N ASN A 52 8.20 -0.68 11.14
CA ASN A 52 7.91 0.66 11.61
C ASN A 52 6.43 0.83 11.93
N LEU A 53 6.09 0.68 13.22
CA LEU A 53 4.71 0.77 13.71
C LEU A 53 4.06 2.12 13.38
N ALA A 54 4.80 3.23 13.46
CA ALA A 54 4.27 4.54 13.12
C ALA A 54 3.89 4.62 11.63
N LEU A 55 4.71 4.08 10.74
CA LEU A 55 4.37 4.00 9.32
C LEU A 55 3.16 3.08 9.09
N GLN A 56 3.06 1.96 9.81
CA GLN A 56 1.89 1.06 9.70
C GLN A 56 0.60 1.77 10.10
N GLU A 57 0.61 2.53 11.18
CA GLU A 57 -0.54 3.33 11.64
C GLU A 57 -0.92 4.41 10.61
N GLU A 58 0.05 5.15 10.08
CA GLU A 58 -0.20 6.15 9.03
C GLU A 58 -0.80 5.51 7.77
N VAL A 59 -0.25 4.36 7.33
CA VAL A 59 -0.78 3.62 6.18
C VAL A 59 -2.19 3.11 6.48
N ALA A 60 -2.43 2.53 7.65
CA ALA A 60 -3.75 2.06 8.06
C ALA A 60 -4.79 3.19 8.06
N HIS A 61 -4.41 4.40 8.47
CA HIS A 61 -5.29 5.56 8.44
C HIS A 61 -5.64 5.96 7.00
N VAL A 62 -4.67 5.98 6.09
CA VAL A 62 -4.90 6.28 4.67
C VAL A 62 -5.79 5.21 4.02
N LEU A 63 -5.60 3.94 4.36
CA LEU A 63 -6.42 2.83 3.86
C LEU A 63 -7.88 2.94 4.30
N GLU A 64 -8.13 3.34 5.54
CA GLU A 64 -9.49 3.61 6.04
C GLU A 64 -10.12 4.80 5.31
N GLN A 65 -9.42 5.93 5.24
CA GLN A 65 -9.97 7.16 4.69
C GLN A 65 -10.27 7.09 3.19
N HIS A 66 -9.39 6.45 2.41
CA HIS A 66 -9.48 6.49 0.94
C HIS A 66 -10.08 5.22 0.33
N PHE A 67 -10.04 4.09 1.03
CA PHE A 67 -10.54 2.82 0.52
C PHE A 67 -11.64 2.21 1.39
N GLY A 68 -11.96 2.81 2.55
CA GLY A 68 -13.05 2.35 3.42
C GLY A 68 -12.79 0.98 4.05
N LEU A 69 -11.51 0.57 4.15
CA LEU A 69 -11.17 -0.75 4.66
C LEU A 69 -11.46 -0.88 6.16
N SER A 70 -12.04 -2.02 6.54
CA SER A 70 -12.22 -2.41 7.93
C SER A 70 -10.88 -2.63 8.65
N GLY A 71 -10.90 -2.75 9.98
CA GLY A 71 -9.69 -3.03 10.76
C GLY A 71 -8.96 -4.29 10.32
N GLU A 72 -9.71 -5.38 10.08
CA GLU A 72 -9.14 -6.66 9.61
C GLU A 72 -8.54 -6.56 8.21
N GLU A 73 -9.23 -5.89 7.28
CA GLU A 73 -8.72 -5.71 5.92
C GLU A 73 -7.46 -4.85 5.89
N ARG A 74 -7.40 -3.79 6.71
CA ARG A 74 -6.20 -2.95 6.85
C ARG A 74 -5.02 -3.76 7.36
N LYS A 75 -5.24 -4.52 8.43
CA LYS A 75 -4.23 -5.40 9.04
C LYS A 75 -3.73 -6.41 8.01
N GLN A 76 -4.64 -7.08 7.31
CA GLN A 76 -4.30 -8.03 6.27
C GLN A 76 -3.45 -7.39 5.15
N CYS A 77 -3.80 -6.19 4.68
CA CYS A 77 -3.04 -5.50 3.63
C CYS A 77 -1.61 -5.18 4.06
N ILE A 78 -1.41 -4.75 5.31
CA ILE A 78 -0.09 -4.42 5.85
C ILE A 78 0.74 -5.69 6.07
N GLU A 79 0.17 -6.71 6.71
CA GLU A 79 0.86 -7.96 7.01
C GLU A 79 1.26 -8.73 5.74
N GLN A 80 0.39 -8.77 4.73
CA GLN A 80 0.64 -9.49 3.48
C GLN A 80 1.49 -8.70 2.47
N TYR A 81 1.85 -7.44 2.77
CA TYR A 81 2.53 -6.58 1.80
C TYR A 81 3.84 -7.17 1.27
N ALA A 82 4.68 -7.72 2.14
CA ALA A 82 5.95 -8.30 1.74
C ALA A 82 5.76 -9.57 0.89
N ASP A 83 4.85 -10.45 1.30
CA ASP A 83 4.51 -11.66 0.54
C ASP A 83 3.96 -11.30 -0.84
N ASP A 84 3.06 -10.33 -0.92
CA ASP A 84 2.49 -9.82 -2.16
C ASP A 84 3.57 -9.15 -3.04
N TYR A 85 4.55 -8.46 -2.44
CA TYR A 85 5.70 -7.86 -3.13
C TYR A 85 6.60 -8.94 -3.75
N PHE A 86 6.95 -10.00 -3.01
CA PHE A 86 7.76 -11.10 -3.53
C PHE A 86 6.98 -11.95 -4.55
N ALA A 87 5.68 -12.15 -4.36
CA ALA A 87 4.82 -12.83 -5.32
C ALA A 87 4.81 -12.11 -6.68
N ARG A 88 4.84 -10.77 -6.67
CA ARG A 88 4.99 -9.98 -7.90
C ARG A 88 6.30 -10.24 -8.63
N MET A 89 7.42 -10.41 -7.91
CA MET A 89 8.72 -10.69 -8.55
C MET A 89 8.74 -12.04 -9.25
N LYS A 90 7.95 -13.02 -8.80
CA LYS A 90 7.81 -14.32 -9.47
C LYS A 90 7.03 -14.26 -10.79
N TRP A 91 6.37 -13.14 -11.10
CA TRP A 91 5.61 -12.95 -12.34
C TRP A 91 6.41 -12.27 -13.46
N THR A 92 7.67 -11.92 -13.20
CA THR A 92 8.57 -11.23 -14.14
C THR A 92 9.62 -12.21 -14.62
#